data_AF-A0A938BPE9-F1
#
_entry.id   AF-A0A938BPE9-F1
#
_cell.length_a   1.000
_cell.length_b   1.000
_cell.length_c   1.000
_cell.angle_alpha   90.00
_cell.angle_beta   90.00
_cell.angle_gamma   90.00
#
_symmetry.space_group_name_H-M   'P 1'
#
loop_
_entity.id
_entity.type
_entity.pdbx_description
1 polymer ?
#
loop_
_entity_poly.entity_id
_entity_poly.type
_entity_poly.pdbx_seq_one_letter_code
_entity_poly.pdbx_strand_id
1 'polypeptide(L)'
;MNALWIILGVLATYAIAYRYYSAFVAAKALALDGSRECPSKTHFDGQNFVPTNRWVLFGHHFAAITGAGPLIGPVLAAQFGFLPGLLWLVIGVCLGGAVHDMVILAASVRRDGRSLAEIARRDIHPAIGVVAGIAILFIVVVALAGLGIVVVKALAGSPWGTFTIAATIPIALVMGVAMHR
;
A
#
# COMPACT_ATOMS: atom_id res chain seq x y z
N MET A 1 13.55 1.02 -30.04
CA MET A 1 13.85 1.66 -28.74
C MET A 1 14.26 0.56 -27.77
N ASN A 2 15.47 0.59 -27.21
CA ASN A 2 15.93 -0.51 -26.34
C ASN A 2 15.33 -0.32 -24.95
N ALA A 3 14.53 -1.29 -24.48
CA ALA A 3 13.81 -1.23 -23.20
C ALA A 3 14.76 -0.97 -22.02
N LEU A 4 16.02 -1.40 -22.15
CA LEU A 4 17.08 -1.17 -21.16
C LEU A 4 17.29 0.32 -20.85
N TRP A 5 17.29 1.19 -21.86
CA TRP A 5 17.48 2.64 -21.65
C TRP A 5 16.32 3.29 -20.89
N ILE A 6 15.10 2.82 -21.14
CA ILE A 6 13.90 3.30 -20.43
C ILE A 6 13.98 2.89 -18.96
N ILE A 7 14.30 1.63 -18.69
CA ILE A 7 14.41 1.11 -17.32
C ILE A 7 15.49 1.88 -16.55
N LEU A 8 16.66 2.08 -17.16
CA LEU A 8 17.75 2.85 -16.54
C LEU A 8 17.34 4.30 -16.26
N GLY A 9 16.63 4.95 -17.19
CA GLY A 9 16.09 6.29 -16.99
C GLY A 9 15.14 6.38 -15.79
N VAL A 10 14.18 5.45 -15.70
CA VAL A 10 13.22 5.38 -14.58
C VAL A 10 13.93 5.13 -13.25
N LEU A 11 14.85 4.17 -13.21
CA LEU A 11 15.62 3.87 -12.00
C LEU A 11 16.48 5.06 -11.55
N ALA A 12 17.08 5.79 -12.49
CA ALA A 12 17.82 7.01 -12.19
C ALA A 12 16.91 8.10 -11.61
N THR A 13 15.72 8.31 -12.20
CA THR A 13 14.74 9.26 -11.65
C THR A 13 14.31 8.89 -10.24
N TYR A 14 14.03 7.61 -9.98
CA TYR A 14 13.67 7.14 -8.63
C TYR A 14 14.82 7.27 -7.65
N ALA A 15 16.06 6.99 -8.04
CA ALA A 15 17.23 7.18 -7.19
C ALA A 15 17.42 8.65 -6.80
N ILE A 16 17.25 9.57 -7.76
CA ILE A 16 17.34 11.02 -7.51
C ILE A 16 16.19 11.48 -6.60
N ALA A 17 14.96 11.10 -6.89
CA ALA A 17 13.80 11.44 -6.07
C ALA A 17 13.93 10.89 -4.64
N TYR A 18 14.35 9.63 -4.50
CA TYR A 18 14.62 9.03 -3.20
C TYR A 18 15.72 9.78 -2.45
N ARG A 19 16.83 10.15 -3.10
CA ARG A 19 17.95 10.81 -2.40
C ARG A 19 17.62 12.23 -1.96
N TYR A 20 17.05 13.04 -2.83
CA TYR A 20 16.88 14.48 -2.60
C TYR A 20 15.47 14.82 -2.10
N TYR A 21 14.45 14.32 -2.78
CA TYR A 21 13.07 14.69 -2.47
C TYR A 21 12.57 14.01 -1.20
N SER A 22 12.84 12.70 -1.02
CA SER A 22 12.45 12.03 0.23
C SER A 22 13.18 12.63 1.45
N ALA A 23 14.47 13.00 1.31
CA ALA A 23 15.23 13.66 2.37
C ALA A 23 14.66 15.04 2.71
N PHE A 24 14.28 15.83 1.68
CA PHE A 24 13.60 17.10 1.88
C PHE A 24 12.28 16.94 2.64
N VAL A 25 11.44 16.00 2.22
CA VAL A 25 10.14 15.77 2.88
C VAL A 25 10.36 15.23 4.31
N ALA A 26 11.29 14.30 4.52
CA ALA A 26 11.60 13.75 5.84
C ALA A 26 12.13 14.81 6.81
N ALA A 27 13.05 15.67 6.37
CA ALA A 27 13.67 16.67 7.23
C ALA A 27 12.80 17.91 7.43
N LYS A 28 12.19 18.44 6.36
CA LYS A 28 11.53 19.76 6.39
C LYS A 28 10.01 19.68 6.54
N ALA A 29 9.36 18.71 5.90
CA ALA A 29 7.90 18.60 5.94
C ALA A 29 7.42 17.76 7.12
N LEU A 30 8.02 16.58 7.31
CA LEU A 30 7.65 15.66 8.38
C LEU A 30 8.47 15.91 9.65
N ALA A 31 9.70 16.43 9.55
CA ALA A 31 10.63 16.55 10.69
C ALA A 31 10.72 15.22 11.47
N LEU A 32 11.10 14.16 10.77
CA LEU A 32 11.23 12.83 11.36
C LEU A 32 12.35 12.82 12.41
N ASP A 33 12.03 12.28 13.58
CA ASP A 33 12.94 12.19 14.73
C ASP A 33 13.26 10.71 14.98
N GLY A 34 14.52 10.34 14.77
CA GLY A 34 15.00 8.98 14.97
C GLY A 34 15.18 8.57 16.43
N SER A 35 15.07 9.51 17.37
CA SER A 35 15.14 9.23 18.82
C SER A 35 13.82 8.72 19.39
N ARG A 36 12.70 8.93 18.68
CA ARG A 36 11.39 8.44 19.10
C ARG A 36 11.29 6.94 18.89
N GLU A 37 10.97 6.22 19.95
CA GLU A 37 10.70 4.80 19.87
C GLU A 37 9.40 4.54 19.10
N CYS A 38 9.41 3.53 18.24
CA CYS A 38 8.23 3.12 17.49
C CYS A 38 7.20 2.47 18.42
N PRO A 39 5.89 2.59 18.11
CA PRO A 39 4.82 1.93 18.86
C PRO A 39 5.01 0.42 19.05
N SER A 40 5.71 -0.24 18.11
CA SER A 40 6.05 -1.66 18.19
C SER A 40 6.95 -2.04 19.36
N LYS A 41 7.66 -1.06 19.96
CA LYS A 41 8.49 -1.26 21.15
C LYS A 41 7.80 -0.77 22.42
N THR A 42 7.09 0.37 22.35
CA THR A 42 6.46 0.98 23.52
C THR A 42 5.18 0.27 23.95
N HIS A 43 4.42 -0.29 23.00
CA HIS A 43 3.15 -1.01 23.25
C HIS A 43 3.28 -2.51 22.99
N PHE A 44 4.46 -3.10 23.25
CA PHE A 44 4.71 -4.51 22.95
C PHE A 44 3.69 -5.44 23.64
N ASP A 45 2.86 -6.12 22.84
CA ASP A 45 1.79 -7.00 23.31
C ASP A 45 1.96 -8.46 22.83
N GLY A 46 3.01 -8.73 22.05
CA GLY A 46 3.27 -10.06 21.48
C GLY A 46 2.31 -10.48 20.36
N GLN A 47 1.33 -9.64 20.00
CA GLN A 47 0.32 -9.93 18.97
C GLN A 47 0.21 -8.81 17.93
N ASN A 48 -0.24 -7.61 18.31
CA ASN A 48 -0.44 -6.48 17.40
C ASN A 48 0.80 -5.59 17.25
N PHE A 49 1.60 -5.47 18.31
CA PHE A 49 2.81 -4.66 18.38
C PHE A 49 4.00 -5.57 18.66
N VAL A 50 4.68 -5.99 17.59
CA VAL A 50 5.87 -6.84 17.67
C VAL A 50 7.02 -6.20 16.91
N PRO A 51 8.19 -5.96 17.54
CA PRO A 51 9.35 -5.41 16.86
C PRO A 51 9.87 -6.45 15.86
N THR A 52 9.56 -6.19 14.59
CA THR A 52 9.88 -7.09 13.48
C THR A 52 11.07 -6.56 12.68
N ASN A 53 11.80 -7.46 12.01
CA ASN A 53 12.89 -7.08 11.12
C ASN A 53 12.36 -6.18 9.97
N ARG A 54 13.08 -5.08 9.69
CA ARG A 54 12.77 -4.12 8.62
C ARG A 54 12.58 -4.78 7.24
N TRP A 55 13.32 -5.85 6.94
CA TRP A 55 13.22 -6.54 5.65
C TRP A 55 11.93 -7.34 5.51
N VAL A 56 11.48 -7.93 6.62
CA VAL A 56 10.19 -8.64 6.67
C VAL A 56 9.04 -7.63 6.56
N LEU A 57 9.14 -6.49 7.26
CA LEU A 57 8.16 -5.42 7.17
C LEU A 57 8.08 -4.84 5.74
N PHE A 58 9.23 -4.62 5.11
CA PHE A 58 9.30 -4.22 3.70
C PHE A 58 8.60 -5.23 2.80
N GLY A 59 8.84 -6.53 2.98
CA GLY A 59 8.17 -7.59 2.22
C GLY A 59 6.65 -7.55 2.36
N HIS A 60 6.13 -7.32 3.57
CA HIS A 60 4.69 -7.18 3.81
C HIS A 60 4.10 -5.96 3.10
N HIS A 61 4.75 -4.79 3.22
CA HIS A 61 4.30 -3.58 2.52
C HIS A 61 4.38 -3.72 1.02
N PHE A 62 5.46 -4.32 0.50
CA PHE A 62 5.63 -4.60 -0.92
C PHE A 62 4.50 -5.50 -1.42
N ALA A 63 4.29 -6.65 -0.77
CA ALA A 63 3.24 -7.60 -1.14
C ALA A 63 1.83 -6.98 -1.11
N ALA A 64 1.56 -6.09 -0.15
CA ALA A 64 0.28 -5.40 -0.04
C ALA A 64 0.02 -4.41 -1.20
N ILE A 65 1.05 -3.79 -1.75
CA ILE A 65 0.94 -2.80 -2.84
C ILE A 65 1.04 -3.46 -4.22
N THR A 66 1.83 -4.53 -4.36
CA THR A 66 2.15 -5.16 -5.65
C THR A 66 1.05 -6.05 -6.21
N GLY A 67 -0.18 -5.94 -5.71
CA GLY A 67 -1.34 -6.73 -6.14
C GLY A 67 -1.80 -6.43 -7.57
N ALA A 68 -3.06 -6.05 -7.77
CA ALA A 68 -3.61 -5.77 -9.11
C ALA A 68 -2.92 -4.59 -9.83
N GLY A 69 -2.36 -3.66 -9.05
CA GLY A 69 -1.86 -2.37 -9.51
C GLY A 69 -0.80 -2.47 -10.61
N PRO A 70 0.30 -3.23 -10.41
CA PRO A 70 1.33 -3.42 -11.44
C PRO A 70 0.84 -4.16 -12.70
N LEU A 71 -0.21 -4.97 -12.59
CA LEU A 71 -0.74 -5.73 -13.72
C LEU A 71 -1.64 -4.87 -14.63
N ILE A 72 -2.56 -4.12 -14.02
CA ILE A 72 -3.61 -3.38 -14.75
C ILE A 72 -3.18 -1.93 -15.02
N GLY A 73 -2.50 -1.30 -14.06
CA GLY A 73 -2.14 0.12 -14.09
C GLY A 73 -1.36 0.55 -15.34
N PRO A 74 -0.26 -0.14 -15.70
CA PRO A 74 0.51 0.20 -16.90
C PRO A 74 -0.29 0.03 -18.20
N VAL A 75 -1.17 -0.97 -18.28
CA VAL A 75 -2.02 -1.20 -19.45
C VAL A 75 -3.05 -0.08 -19.60
N LEU A 76 -3.66 0.36 -18.49
CA LEU A 76 -4.56 1.51 -18.49
C LEU A 76 -3.84 2.82 -18.86
N ALA A 77 -2.64 3.04 -18.32
CA ALA A 77 -1.84 4.22 -18.63
C ALA A 77 -1.41 4.26 -20.11
N ALA A 78 -1.06 3.11 -20.68
CA ALA A 78 -0.62 3.00 -22.07
C ALA A 78 -1.73 3.34 -23.09
N GLN A 79 -3.01 3.26 -22.70
CA GLN A 79 -4.14 3.68 -23.57
C GLN A 79 -4.09 5.18 -23.90
N PHE A 80 -3.50 5.99 -23.03
CA PHE A 80 -3.27 7.42 -23.27
C PHE A 80 -1.95 7.70 -24.02
N GLY A 81 -1.26 6.65 -24.48
CA GLY A 81 0.04 6.70 -25.13
C GLY A 81 1.17 6.19 -24.22
N PHE A 82 2.13 5.46 -24.82
CA PHE A 82 3.21 4.82 -24.05
C PHE A 82 4.11 5.82 -23.32
N LEU A 83 4.61 6.85 -24.01
CA LEU A 83 5.47 7.87 -23.42
C LEU A 83 4.74 8.76 -22.39
N PRO A 84 3.57 9.35 -22.68
CA PRO A 84 2.85 10.15 -21.70
C PRO A 84 2.37 9.31 -20.50
N GLY A 85 1.93 8.08 -20.72
CA GLY A 85 1.57 7.15 -19.64
C GLY A 85 2.76 6.82 -18.74
N LEU A 86 3.93 6.53 -19.32
CA LEU A 86 5.16 6.28 -18.57
C LEU A 86 5.58 7.51 -17.74
N LEU A 87 5.59 8.69 -18.35
CA LEU A 87 5.96 9.93 -17.64
C LEU A 87 5.00 10.22 -16.49
N TRP A 88 3.69 10.04 -16.71
CA TRP A 88 2.68 10.20 -15.67
C TRP A 88 2.91 9.25 -14.49
N LEU A 89 3.22 7.98 -14.75
CA LEU A 89 3.52 7.00 -13.71
C LEU A 89 4.76 7.38 -12.90
N VAL A 90 5.86 7.74 -13.57
CA VAL A 90 7.14 8.07 -12.94
C VAL A 90 7.05 9.36 -12.14
N ILE A 91 6.42 10.40 -12.70
CA ILE A 91 6.26 11.69 -12.03
C ILE A 91 5.25 11.55 -10.89
N GLY A 92 4.12 10.90 -11.13
CA GLY A 92 3.04 10.72 -10.17
C GLY A 92 3.48 9.96 -8.92
N VAL A 93 4.30 8.89 -9.07
CA VAL A 93 4.81 8.17 -7.91
C VAL A 93 5.84 9.00 -7.13
N CYS A 94 6.72 9.74 -7.82
CA CYS A 94 7.75 10.54 -7.16
C CYS A 94 7.16 11.70 -6.34
N LEU A 95 6.19 12.42 -6.91
CA LEU A 95 5.64 13.64 -6.31
C LEU A 95 4.44 13.36 -5.40
N GLY A 96 3.57 12.43 -5.78
CA GLY A 96 2.32 12.15 -5.09
C GLY A 96 2.40 10.88 -4.24
N GLY A 97 2.51 9.72 -4.90
CA GLY A 97 2.34 8.42 -4.27
C GLY A 97 3.31 8.18 -3.10
N ALA A 98 4.61 8.31 -3.35
CA ALA A 98 5.62 8.08 -2.32
C ALA A 98 5.53 9.08 -1.15
N VAL A 99 5.16 10.33 -1.43
CA VAL A 99 4.99 11.36 -0.40
C VAL A 99 3.75 11.06 0.44
N HIS A 100 2.63 10.74 -0.20
CA HIS A 100 1.39 10.37 0.47
C HIS A 100 1.59 9.20 1.42
N ASP A 101 2.25 8.13 0.95
CA ASP A 101 2.51 6.94 1.77
C ASP A 101 3.45 7.26 2.95
N MET A 102 4.48 8.08 2.72
CA MET A 102 5.38 8.50 3.80
C MET A 102 4.66 9.38 4.84
N VAL A 103 3.78 10.28 4.40
CA VAL A 103 3.00 11.16 5.29
C VAL A 103 2.02 10.34 6.13
N ILE A 104 1.27 9.42 5.53
CA ILE A 104 0.32 8.57 6.25
C ILE A 104 1.05 7.65 7.23
N LEU A 105 2.16 7.04 6.81
CA LEU A 105 2.95 6.18 7.69
C LEU A 105 3.50 6.96 8.88
N ALA A 106 4.07 8.14 8.65
CA ALA A 106 4.58 9.00 9.72
C ALA A 106 3.46 9.46 10.67
N ALA A 107 2.30 9.82 10.14
CA ALA A 107 1.13 10.19 10.94
C ALA A 107 0.62 9.02 11.80
N SER A 108 0.54 7.82 11.24
CA SER A 108 0.12 6.62 11.95
C SER A 108 1.09 6.24 13.06
N VAL A 109 2.40 6.22 12.78
CA VAL A 109 3.44 5.91 13.79
C VAL A 109 3.43 6.92 14.94
N ARG A 110 3.19 8.20 14.66
CA ARG A 110 3.07 9.25 15.71
C ARG A 110 1.83 9.13 16.58
N ARG A 111 0.82 8.39 16.12
CA ARG A 111 -0.45 8.17 16.82
C ARG A 111 -0.59 6.70 17.21
N ASP A 112 0.49 6.08 17.69
CA ASP A 112 0.49 4.69 18.20
C ASP A 112 0.05 3.63 17.17
N GLY A 113 0.32 3.83 15.88
CA GLY A 113 -0.03 2.89 14.81
C GLY A 113 -1.54 2.84 14.49
N ARG A 114 -2.28 3.90 14.82
CA ARG A 114 -3.73 3.96 14.56
C ARG A 114 -4.04 4.14 13.07
N SER A 115 -5.23 3.69 12.67
CA SER A 115 -5.73 3.84 11.30
C SER A 115 -6.05 5.30 10.96
N LEU A 116 -6.03 5.65 9.67
CA LEU A 116 -6.32 7.00 9.20
C LEU A 116 -7.70 7.51 9.67
N ALA A 117 -8.72 6.64 9.66
CA ALA A 117 -10.06 6.97 10.14
C ALA A 117 -10.06 7.31 11.64
N GLU A 118 -9.31 6.57 12.45
CA GLU A 118 -9.20 6.81 13.89
C GLU A 118 -8.40 8.08 14.20
N ILE A 119 -7.35 8.38 13.41
CA ILE A 119 -6.61 9.64 13.50
C ILE A 119 -7.55 10.81 13.18
N ALA A 120 -8.31 10.73 12.08
CA ALA A 120 -9.26 11.77 11.69
C ALA A 120 -10.37 11.98 12.73
N ARG A 121 -10.83 10.88 13.36
CA ARG A 121 -11.82 10.90 14.44
C ARG A 121 -11.32 11.67 15.66
N ARG A 122 -10.07 11.46 16.06
CA ARG A 122 -9.46 12.04 17.27
C ARG A 122 -9.00 13.48 17.08
N ASP A 123 -8.39 13.77 15.93
CA ASP A 123 -7.69 15.04 15.70
C ASP A 123 -8.58 16.13 15.09
N ILE A 124 -9.66 15.76 14.38
CA ILE A 124 -10.53 16.73 13.70
C ILE A 124 -11.92 16.73 14.31
N HIS A 125 -12.69 15.66 14.12
CA HIS A 125 -14.04 15.54 14.66
C HIS A 125 -14.54 14.09 14.56
N PRO A 126 -15.34 13.59 15.52
CA PRO A 126 -15.88 12.23 15.47
C PRO A 126 -16.64 11.91 14.18
N ALA A 127 -17.43 12.86 13.66
CA ALA A 127 -18.17 12.69 12.41
C ALA A 127 -17.24 12.50 11.20
N ILE A 128 -16.11 13.20 11.15
CA ILE A 128 -15.14 13.09 10.05
C ILE A 128 -14.46 11.72 10.09
N GLY A 129 -14.20 11.17 11.28
CA GLY A 129 -13.72 9.80 11.43
C GLY A 129 -14.69 8.76 10.85
N VAL A 130 -16.00 8.94 11.07
CA VAL A 130 -17.03 8.06 10.49
C VAL A 130 -17.05 8.19 8.97
N VAL A 131 -17.06 9.42 8.44
CA VAL A 131 -17.03 9.66 6.98
C VAL A 131 -15.76 9.06 6.35
N ALA A 132 -14.60 9.26 6.97
CA ALA A 132 -13.34 8.67 6.51
C ALA A 132 -13.38 7.14 6.55
N GLY A 133 -13.95 6.54 7.59
CA GLY A 133 -14.14 5.10 7.70
C GLY A 133 -15.00 4.54 6.57
N ILE A 134 -16.16 5.17 6.30
CA ILE A 134 -17.05 4.79 5.20
C ILE A 134 -16.36 4.95 3.85
N ALA A 135 -15.66 6.06 3.64
CA ALA A 135 -14.94 6.33 2.39
C ALA A 135 -13.83 5.28 2.13
N ILE A 136 -13.04 4.95 3.16
CA ILE A 136 -12.00 3.92 3.06
C ILE A 136 -12.62 2.56 2.74
N LEU A 137 -13.70 2.17 3.45
CA LEU A 137 -14.41 0.92 3.18
C LEU A 137 -14.90 0.87 1.73
N PHE A 138 -15.52 1.94 1.25
CA PHE A 138 -16.01 2.05 -0.12
C PHE A 138 -14.87 1.91 -1.15
N ILE A 139 -13.75 2.62 -0.95
CA ILE A 139 -12.57 2.53 -1.83
C ILE A 139 -12.01 1.11 -1.86
N VAL A 140 -11.89 0.45 -0.70
CA VAL A 140 -11.40 -0.93 -0.61
C VAL A 140 -12.33 -1.90 -1.33
N VAL A 141 -13.65 -1.78 -1.15
CA VAL A 141 -14.63 -2.62 -1.84
C VAL A 141 -14.55 -2.45 -3.36
N VAL A 142 -14.49 -1.21 -3.86
CA VAL A 142 -14.37 -0.93 -5.29
C VAL A 142 -13.06 -1.47 -5.86
N ALA A 143 -11.94 -1.30 -5.13
CA ALA A 143 -10.64 -1.83 -5.53
C ALA A 143 -10.64 -3.37 -5.60
N LEU A 144 -11.22 -4.04 -4.60
CA LEU A 144 -11.37 -5.50 -4.57
C LEU A 144 -12.29 -6.00 -5.68
N ALA A 145 -13.39 -5.30 -5.97
CA ALA A 145 -14.29 -5.64 -7.06
C ALA A 145 -13.57 -5.57 -8.42
N GLY A 146 -12.79 -4.50 -8.65
CA GLY A 146 -11.99 -4.34 -9.87
C GLY A 146 -10.97 -5.46 -10.05
N LEU A 147 -10.22 -5.80 -9.00
CA LEU A 147 -9.27 -6.92 -9.01
C LEU A 147 -9.99 -8.26 -9.22
N GLY A 148 -11.14 -8.47 -8.58
CA GLY A 148 -11.94 -9.69 -8.68
C GLY A 148 -12.34 -10.02 -10.11
N ILE A 149 -12.76 -9.02 -10.89
CA ILE A 149 -13.09 -9.21 -12.31
C ILE A 149 -11.90 -9.74 -13.11
N VAL A 150 -10.70 -9.23 -12.85
CA VAL A 150 -9.48 -9.66 -13.55
C VAL A 150 -9.12 -11.10 -13.17
N VAL A 151 -9.22 -11.46 -11.89
CA VAL A 151 -8.98 -12.84 -11.43
C VAL A 151 -9.99 -13.81 -12.03
N VAL A 152 -11.28 -13.47 -12.03
CA VAL A 152 -12.33 -14.31 -12.63
C VAL A 152 -12.08 -14.52 -14.12
N LYS A 153 -11.74 -13.46 -14.85
CA LYS A 153 -11.41 -13.57 -16.29
C LYS A 153 -10.15 -14.41 -16.53
N ALA A 154 -9.12 -14.26 -15.68
CA ALA A 154 -7.90 -15.04 -15.80
C ALA A 154 -8.12 -16.54 -15.53
N LEU A 155 -9.10 -16.89 -14.68
CA LEU A 155 -9.39 -18.27 -14.29
C LEU A 155 -10.61 -18.88 -15.00
N ALA A 156 -11.31 -18.14 -15.86
CA ALA A 156 -12.55 -18.56 -16.50
C ALA A 156 -12.43 -19.88 -17.29
N GLY A 157 -11.25 -20.18 -17.83
CA GLY A 157 -10.96 -21.42 -18.57
C GLY A 157 -10.35 -22.55 -17.74
N SER A 158 -10.15 -22.38 -16.42
CA SER A 158 -9.46 -23.35 -15.58
C SER A 158 -10.38 -23.87 -14.46
N PRO A 159 -10.87 -25.12 -14.56
CA PRO A 159 -11.65 -25.76 -13.49
C PRO A 159 -10.89 -25.81 -12.15
N TRP A 160 -9.55 -25.91 -12.20
CA TRP A 160 -8.67 -25.85 -11.04
C TRP A 160 -8.72 -24.49 -10.32
N GLY A 161 -8.98 -23.40 -11.05
CA GLY A 161 -9.15 -22.06 -10.48
C GLY A 161 -10.38 -21.96 -9.57
N THR A 162 -11.51 -22.53 -9.99
CA THR A 162 -12.73 -22.57 -9.17
C THR A 162 -12.52 -23.43 -7.92
N PHE A 163 -11.89 -24.60 -8.05
CA PHE A 163 -11.64 -25.47 -6.90
C PHE A 163 -10.71 -24.82 -5.87
N THR A 164 -9.61 -24.21 -6.31
CA THR A 164 -8.66 -23.55 -5.41
C THR A 164 -9.29 -22.37 -4.66
N ILE A 165 -10.06 -21.51 -5.34
CA ILE A 165 -10.80 -20.42 -4.68
C ILE A 165 -11.89 -20.96 -3.75
N ALA A 166 -12.63 -21.98 -4.16
CA ALA A 166 -13.65 -22.57 -3.31
C ALA A 166 -13.04 -23.21 -2.05
N ALA A 167 -11.84 -23.80 -2.16
CA ALA A 167 -11.13 -24.41 -1.04
C ALA A 167 -10.49 -23.40 -0.09
N THR A 168 -10.15 -22.18 -0.52
CA THR A 168 -9.60 -21.16 0.40
C THR A 168 -10.63 -20.66 1.41
N ILE A 169 -11.93 -20.66 1.07
CA ILE A 169 -13.02 -20.25 1.99
C ILE A 169 -13.07 -21.12 3.25
N PRO A 170 -13.21 -22.46 3.18
CA PRO A 170 -13.22 -23.30 4.38
C PRO A 170 -11.88 -23.30 5.10
N ILE A 171 -10.75 -23.25 4.39
CA ILE A 171 -9.42 -23.14 5.03
C ILE A 171 -9.32 -21.85 5.84
N ALA A 172 -9.79 -20.72 5.31
CA ALA A 172 -9.80 -19.45 6.02
C ALA A 172 -10.72 -19.47 7.24
N LEU A 173 -11.90 -20.09 7.14
CA LEU A 173 -12.81 -20.27 8.28
C LEU A 173 -12.17 -21.13 9.39
N VAL A 174 -11.54 -22.25 9.01
CA VAL A 174 -10.86 -23.14 9.95
C VAL A 174 -9.67 -22.43 10.62
N MET A 175 -8.83 -21.74 9.85
CA MET A 175 -7.72 -20.96 10.41
C MET A 175 -8.22 -19.83 11.33
N GLY A 176 -9.29 -19.14 10.95
CA GLY A 176 -9.88 -18.07 11.77
C GLY A 176 -10.35 -18.59 13.14
N VAL A 177 -10.98 -19.77 13.17
CA VAL A 177 -11.39 -20.42 14.42
C VAL A 177 -10.17 -20.92 15.21
N ALA A 178 -9.14 -21.46 14.54
CA ALA A 178 -7.93 -21.96 15.19
C ALA A 178 -7.09 -20.84 15.84
N MET A 179 -7.00 -19.66 15.21
CA MET A 179 -6.24 -18.51 15.72
C MET A 179 -6.95 -17.77 16.88
N HIS A 180 -8.26 -17.96 17.05
CA HIS A 180 -9.01 -17.40 18.17
C HIS A 180 -8.95 -18.24 19.47
N ARG A 181 -8.18 -19.34 19.47
CA ARG A 181 -7.83 -20.13 20.65
C ARG A 181 -6.39 -19.88 21.05
#